data_AF-A0A1H4XEY0-F1
#
_entry.id   AF-A0A1H4XEY0-F1
#
_cell.length_a   1.000
_cell.length_b   1.000
_cell.length_c   1.000
_cell.angle_alpha   90.00
_cell.angle_beta   90.00
_cell.angle_gamma   90.00
#
_symmetry.space_group_name_H-M   'P 1'
#
loop_
_entity.id
_entity.type
_entity.pdbx_description
1 polymer ?
#
loop_
_entity_poly.entity_id
_entity_poly.type
_entity_poly.pdbx_seq_one_letter_code
_entity_poly.pdbx_strand_id
1 'polypeptide(L)'
;MSARRLVLGLARAVQDAVAAHHGAVDLVLTGGETARRVLDALAVTELDPVGQVHHGAVHLSTPDGRSVVTRPGSFGDPDSLRHIVQALRPHSMERKVTS
;
A
#
# COMPACT_ATOMS: atom_id res chain seq x y z
N MET A 1 23.96 4.90 -10.97
CA MET A 1 23.25 4.90 -9.66
C MET A 1 22.80 3.48 -9.37
N SER A 2 23.13 2.88 -8.22
CA SER A 2 22.76 1.47 -7.94
C SER A 2 21.27 1.36 -7.60
N ALA A 3 20.59 0.32 -8.10
CA ALA A 3 19.17 0.05 -7.83
C ALA A 3 18.85 0.05 -6.32
N ARG A 4 19.76 -0.46 -5.49
CA ARG A 4 19.62 -0.43 -4.02
C ARG A 4 19.53 0.98 -3.45
N ARG A 5 20.32 1.92 -3.96
CA ARG A 5 20.27 3.32 -3.51
C ARG A 5 18.95 3.99 -3.88
N LEU A 6 18.39 3.67 -5.04
CA LEU A 6 17.07 4.15 -5.46
C LEU A 6 15.98 3.66 -4.51
N VAL A 7 15.96 2.36 -4.21
CA VAL A 7 14.95 1.78 -3.32
C VAL A 7 15.03 2.36 -1.91
N LEU A 8 16.23 2.52 -1.35
CA LEU A 8 16.39 3.11 -0.01
C LEU A 8 16.01 4.59 0.01
N GLY A 9 16.35 5.34 -1.04
CA GLY A 9 15.92 6.73 -1.19
C GLY A 9 14.40 6.86 -1.28
N LEU A 10 13.75 5.98 -2.03
CA LEU A 10 12.29 5.92 -2.14
C LEU A 10 11.64 5.58 -0.79
N ALA A 11 12.15 4.58 -0.07
CA ALA A 11 11.63 4.22 1.25
C ALA A 11 11.68 5.39 2.23
N ARG A 12 12.78 6.15 2.23
CA ARG A 12 12.92 7.35 3.05
C ARG A 12 11.95 8.46 2.64
N ALA A 13 11.81 8.72 1.33
CA ALA A 13 10.88 9.73 0.84
C ALA A 13 9.42 9.38 1.21
N VAL A 14 9.03 8.10 1.17
CA VAL A 14 7.69 7.67 1.60
C VAL A 14 7.52 7.84 3.11
N GLN A 15 8.52 7.48 3.92
CA GLN A 15 8.49 7.69 5.37
C GLN A 15 8.28 9.17 5.71
N ASP A 16 9.05 10.07 5.08
CA ASP A 16 8.95 11.51 5.29
C ASP A 16 7.56 12.04 4.86
N ALA A 17 7.02 11.55 3.75
CA ALA A 17 5.69 11.93 3.28
C ALA A 17 4.58 11.47 4.23
N VAL A 18 4.61 10.21 4.69
CA VAL A 18 3.62 9.67 5.64
C VAL A 18 3.67 10.44 6.97
N ALA A 19 4.87 10.76 7.47
CA ALA A 19 5.04 11.53 8.71
C ALA A 19 4.51 12.97 8.61
N ALA A 20 4.52 13.57 7.42
CA ALA A 20 4.03 14.92 7.18
C ALA A 20 2.50 15.02 7.05
N HIS A 21 1.79 13.89 6.89
CA HIS A 21 0.33 13.88 6.73
C HIS A 21 -0.41 13.71 8.06
N HIS A 22 -1.38 14.59 8.32
CA HIS A 22 -2.31 14.43 9.44
C HIS A 22 -3.43 13.45 9.05
N GLY A 23 -3.23 12.16 9.32
CA GLY A 23 -4.22 11.10 9.07
C GLY A 23 -3.58 9.81 8.54
N ALA A 24 -4.40 8.77 8.37
CA ALA A 24 -3.94 7.53 7.74
C ALA A 24 -3.67 7.77 6.25
N VAL A 25 -2.47 7.38 5.80
CA VAL A 25 -2.07 7.40 4.37
C VAL A 25 -2.05 5.97 3.86
N ASP A 26 -2.96 5.63 2.96
CA ASP A 26 -2.98 4.32 2.31
C ASP A 26 -1.83 4.17 1.30
N LEU A 27 -1.30 2.96 1.18
CA LEU A 27 -0.10 2.69 0.39
C LEU A 27 -0.39 1.75 -0.76
N VAL A 28 0.12 2.08 -1.95
CA VAL A 28 0.16 1.17 -3.11
C VAL A 28 1.62 0.90 -3.44
N LEU A 29 2.08 -0.33 -3.17
CA LEU A 29 3.47 -0.72 -3.29
C LEU A 29 3.63 -1.75 -4.41
N THR A 30 4.50 -1.44 -5.37
CA THR A 30 4.76 -2.34 -6.51
C THR A 30 6.20 -2.84 -6.50
N GLY A 31 6.35 -4.13 -6.77
CA GLY A 31 7.63 -4.84 -6.68
C GLY A 31 7.97 -5.25 -5.25
N GLY A 32 8.50 -6.48 -5.09
CA GLY A 32 8.75 -7.08 -3.79
C GLY A 32 9.79 -6.33 -2.95
N GLU A 33 10.95 -6.02 -3.54
CA GLU A 33 12.02 -5.31 -2.82
C GLU A 33 11.59 -3.90 -2.39
N THR A 34 10.93 -3.16 -3.29
CA THR A 34 10.41 -1.82 -2.97
C THR A 34 9.38 -1.88 -1.86
N ALA A 35 8.39 -2.78 -1.97
CA ALA A 35 7.35 -2.94 -0.96
C ALA A 35 7.96 -3.28 0.40
N ARG A 36 8.89 -4.23 0.44
CA ARG A 36 9.56 -4.64 1.68
C ARG A 36 10.29 -3.48 2.34
N ARG A 37 11.09 -2.71 1.58
CA ARG A 37 11.89 -1.61 2.14
C ARG A 37 11.05 -0.44 2.62
N VAL A 38 9.94 -0.14 1.94
CA VAL A 38 9.00 0.88 2.40
C VAL A 38 8.33 0.45 3.70
N LEU A 39 7.87 -0.80 3.79
CA LEU A 39 7.25 -1.33 5.02
C LEU A 39 8.24 -1.37 6.18
N ASP A 40 9.49 -1.80 5.94
CA ASP A 40 10.55 -1.78 6.95
C ASP A 40 10.81 -0.34 7.45
N ALA A 41 10.86 0.66 6.55
CA ALA A 41 11.08 2.07 6.92
C ALA A 41 9.92 2.68 7.73
N LEU A 42 8.69 2.21 7.48
CA LEU A 42 7.50 2.59 8.24
C LEU A 42 7.30 1.75 9.52
N ALA A 43 8.23 0.86 9.83
CA ALA A 43 8.14 -0.09 10.96
C ALA A 43 6.85 -0.95 10.94
N VAL A 44 6.33 -1.26 9.75
CA VAL A 44 5.18 -2.15 9.59
C VAL A 44 5.66 -3.60 9.64
N THR A 45 5.37 -4.28 10.75
CA THR A 45 5.78 -5.67 10.99
C THR A 45 4.65 -6.67 10.79
N GLU A 46 3.41 -6.20 10.79
CA GLU A 46 2.20 -7.02 10.75
C GLU A 46 1.24 -6.48 9.69
N LEU A 47 0.65 -7.41 8.93
CA LEU A 47 -0.27 -7.14 7.84
C LEU A 47 -1.36 -8.22 7.85
N ASP A 48 -2.61 -7.80 7.97
CA ASP A 48 -3.78 -8.66 7.92
C ASP A 48 -4.36 -8.67 6.50
N PRO A 49 -4.50 -9.84 5.84
CA PRO A 49 -5.16 -9.94 4.55
C PRO A 49 -6.63 -9.52 4.62
N VAL A 50 -7.01 -8.54 3.79
CA VAL A 50 -8.41 -8.11 3.62
C VAL A 50 -9.02 -8.77 2.40
N GLY A 51 -8.29 -8.82 1.29
CA GLY A 51 -8.77 -9.43 0.06
C GLY A 51 -7.88 -9.13 -1.15
N GLN A 52 -8.38 -9.47 -2.34
CA GLN A 52 -7.71 -9.19 -3.60
C GLN A 52 -8.44 -8.05 -4.33
N VAL A 53 -7.72 -6.97 -4.63
CA VAL A 53 -8.28 -5.80 -5.33
C VAL A 53 -8.35 -6.04 -6.83
N HIS A 54 -7.33 -6.71 -7.36
CA HIS A 54 -7.19 -7.07 -8.77
C HIS A 54 -6.26 -8.27 -8.88
N HIS A 55 -6.22 -8.95 -10.04
CA HIS A 55 -5.28 -10.05 -10.27
C HIS A 55 -3.83 -9.62 -9.93
N GLY A 56 -3.24 -10.29 -8.94
CA GLY A 56 -1.89 -10.00 -8.43
C GLY A 56 -1.77 -8.82 -7.47
N ALA A 57 -2.84 -8.08 -7.15
CA ALA A 57 -2.84 -6.98 -6.20
C ALA A 57 -3.65 -7.32 -4.94
N VAL A 58 -2.98 -7.48 -3.81
CA VAL A 58 -3.58 -7.89 -2.53
C VAL A 58 -3.72 -6.69 -1.62
N HIS A 59 -4.91 -6.50 -1.06
CA HIS A 59 -5.21 -5.51 -0.02
C HIS A 59 -5.02 -6.13 1.36
N LEU A 60 -4.27 -5.40 2.16
CA LEU A 60 -3.87 -5.72 3.52
C LEU A 60 -4.23 -4.52 4.41
N SER A 61 -4.54 -4.78 5.66
CA SER A 61 -4.64 -3.74 6.69
C SER A 61 -3.50 -3.88 7.69
N THR A 62 -3.02 -2.76 8.21
CA THR A 62 -2.11 -2.72 9.36
C THR A 62 -2.88 -2.54 10.66
N PRO A 63 -2.27 -2.84 11.83
CA PRO A 63 -2.92 -2.63 13.14
C PRO A 63 -3.31 -1.17 13.42
N ASP A 64 -2.62 -0.18 12.83
CA ASP A 64 -2.97 1.24 12.91
C ASP A 64 -4.10 1.65 11.93
N GLY A 65 -4.72 0.69 11.24
CA GLY A 65 -5.89 0.88 10.38
C GLY A 65 -5.56 1.38 8.97
N ARG A 66 -4.29 1.46 8.58
CA ARG A 66 -3.87 1.85 7.23
C ARG A 66 -4.10 0.71 6.24
N SER A 67 -4.57 1.05 5.04
CA SER A 67 -4.60 0.09 3.93
C SER A 67 -3.27 0.05 3.19
N VAL A 68 -2.81 -1.16 2.90
CA VAL A 68 -1.64 -1.43 2.08
C VAL A 68 -2.04 -2.36 0.95
N VAL A 69 -1.80 -1.95 -0.29
CA VAL A 69 -1.92 -2.83 -1.46
C VAL A 69 -0.54 -3.16 -1.97
N THR A 70 -0.22 -4.45 -2.06
CA THR A 70 1.02 -4.92 -2.68
C THR A 70 0.72 -5.58 -4.02
N ARG A 71 1.58 -5.32 -5.02
CA ARG A 71 1.51 -5.97 -6.33
C ARG A 71 2.91 -6.33 -6.83
N PRO A 72 3.17 -7.56 -7.35
CA PRO A 72 4.43 -7.86 -8.02
C PRO A 72 4.68 -6.91 -9.20
N GLY A 73 5.94 -6.50 -9.39
CA GLY A 73 6.28 -5.49 -10.40
C GLY A 73 5.89 -5.89 -11.83
N SER A 74 5.90 -7.19 -12.14
CA SER A 74 5.57 -7.76 -13.44
C SER A 74 4.07 -8.02 -13.67
N PHE A 75 3.20 -7.76 -12.70
CA PHE A 75 1.77 -8.09 -12.75
C PHE A 75 0.92 -6.84 -13.03
N GLY A 76 -0.27 -7.02 -13.62
CA GLY A 76 -1.25 -5.95 -13.83
C GLY A 76 -1.27 -5.42 -15.26
N ASP A 77 -2.45 -5.02 -15.72
CA ASP A 77 -2.65 -4.29 -16.97
C ASP A 77 -2.26 -2.80 -16.82
N PRO A 78 -2.24 -2.01 -17.92
CA PRO A 78 -1.88 -0.59 -17.89
C PRO A 78 -2.71 0.27 -16.93
N ASP A 79 -3.95 -0.13 -16.59
CA ASP A 79 -4.86 0.59 -15.70
C ASP A 79 -4.81 0.06 -14.25
N SER A 80 -3.97 -0.94 -13.95
CA SER A 80 -3.93 -1.60 -12.65
C SER A 80 -3.77 -0.64 -11.47
N LEU A 81 -2.92 0.38 -11.57
CA LEU A 81 -2.75 1.37 -10.49
C LEU A 81 -4.00 2.22 -10.29
N ARG A 82 -4.70 2.57 -11.37
CA ARG A 82 -5.95 3.32 -11.31
C ARG A 82 -7.04 2.51 -10.60
N HIS A 83 -7.18 1.23 -10.94
CA HIS A 83 -8.13 0.32 -10.28
C HIS A 83 -7.82 0.18 -8.79
N ILE A 84 -6.55 0.01 -8.43
CA ILE A 84 -6.14 -0.10 -7.03
C ILE A 84 -6.47 1.18 -6.24
N VAL A 85 -6.12 2.35 -6.77
CA VAL A 85 -6.41 3.63 -6.11
C VAL A 85 -7.91 3.85 -5.99
N GLN A 86 -8.71 3.47 -6.99
CA GLN A 86 -10.17 3.56 -6.91
C GLN A 86 -10.75 2.66 -5.80
N ALA A 87 -10.23 1.45 -5.64
CA ALA A 87 -10.66 0.53 -4.58
C ALA A 87 -10.30 1.03 -3.18
N LEU A 88 -9.16 1.73 -3.03
CA LEU A 88 -8.72 2.32 -1.77
C LEU A 88 -9.39 3.65 -1.43
N ARG A 89 -10.05 4.31 -2.39
CA ARG A 89 -10.81 5.52 -2.06
C ARG A 89 -11.83 5.15 -0.99
N PRO A 90 -12.03 6.00 0.03
CA PRO A 90 -13.08 5.78 1.01
C PRO A 90 -14.40 5.70 0.26
N HIS A 91 -14.92 4.48 0.15
CA HIS A 91 -16.32 4.28 -0.14
C HIS A 91 -17.02 4.84 1.08
N SER A 92 -18.04 5.68 0.89
CA SER A 92 -18.99 5.99 1.95
C SER A 92 -19.63 4.66 2.37
N MET A 93 -18.97 3.91 3.25
CA MET A 93 -19.53 2.71 3.83
C MET A 93 -20.57 3.18 4.81
N GLU A 94 -21.82 3.25 4.32
CA GLU A 94 -22.95 2.85 5.14
C GLU A 94 -22.59 1.49 5.74
N ARG A 95 -22.12 1.51 7.00
CA ARG A 95 -22.17 0.32 7.84
C ARG A 95 -23.62 -0.09 7.85
N LYS A 96 -23.95 -1.12 7.06
CA LYS A 96 -25.20 -1.84 7.22
C LYS A 96 -25.10 -2.50 8.60
N VAL A 97 -25.60 -1.80 9.62
CA VAL A 97 -25.85 -2.36 10.93
C VAL A 97 -26.89 -3.45 10.70
N THR A 98 -26.45 -4.69 10.60
CA THR A 98 -27.35 -5.83 10.72
C THR A 98 -27.94 -5.77 12.13
N SER A 99 -29.24 -5.49 12.18
CA SER A 99 -30.10 -5.62 13.37
C SER A 99 -30.16 -7.05 13.87
#